data_AF-D1AMV0-F1
#
_entry.id   AF-D1AMV0-F1
#
_cell.length_a   1.000
_cell.length_b   1.000
_cell.length_c   1.000
_cell.angle_alpha   90.00
_cell.angle_beta   90.00
_cell.angle_gamma   90.00
#
_symmetry.space_group_name_H-M   'P 1'
#
loop_
_entity.id
_entity.type
_entity.pdbx_description
1 polymer ?
#
loop_
_entity_poly.entity_id
_entity_poly.type
_entity_poly.pdbx_seq_one_letter_code
_entity_poly.pdbx_strand_id
1 'polypeptide(L)'
;MGGILKNTKKISSGKNFKDHFLRHKKLLEKITGEKYSKFKEHDQGTLNATNIRYNIYRGEGITIVTKSDGEWVTILESGKGMDKNIKFIQ
;
A
#
# COMPACT_ATOMS: atom_id res chain seq x y z
N MET A 1 6.24 -0.48 40.96
CA MET A 1 6.63 -1.22 39.75
C MET A 1 5.74 -0.76 38.62
N GLY A 2 6.32 -0.01 37.68
CA GLY A 2 5.59 0.67 36.61
C GLY A 2 5.25 -0.27 35.46
N GLY A 3 4.14 0.04 34.79
CA GLY A 3 3.77 -0.57 33.52
C GLY A 3 2.29 -0.46 33.21
N ILE A 4 1.81 0.74 32.87
CA ILE A 4 0.50 0.90 32.23
C ILE A 4 0.61 0.25 30.84
N LEU A 5 0.00 -0.92 30.66
CA LEU A 5 -0.20 -1.51 29.34
C LEU A 5 -1.17 -0.62 28.56
N LYS A 6 -0.63 0.29 27.74
CA LYS A 6 -1.41 0.98 26.72
C LYS A 6 -1.89 -0.11 25.75
N ASN A 7 -3.15 -0.52 25.90
CA ASN A 7 -3.84 -1.35 24.92
C ASN A 7 -4.03 -0.53 23.64
N THR A 8 -2.97 -0.36 22.87
CA THR A 8 -3.03 0.27 21.55
C THR A 8 -3.68 -0.74 20.63
N LYS A 9 -5.01 -0.70 20.56
CA LYS A 9 -5.77 -1.42 19.53
C LYS A 9 -5.17 -1.03 18.19
N LYS A 10 -4.38 -1.92 17.61
CA LYS A 10 -3.62 -1.67 16.38
C LYS A 10 -4.64 -1.39 15.28
N ILE A 11 -4.80 -0.13 14.92
CA ILE A 11 -5.66 0.28 13.82
C ILE A 11 -5.03 -0.34 12.57
N SER A 12 -5.65 -1.40 12.07
CA SER A 12 -5.28 -2.08 10.84
C SER A 12 -6.41 -1.88 9.86
N SER A 13 -6.09 -1.80 8.57
CA SER A 13 -7.13 -1.82 7.55
C SER A 13 -7.85 -3.16 7.58
N GLY A 14 -9.18 -3.15 7.50
CA GLY A 14 -9.93 -4.39 7.35
C GLY A 14 -9.58 -5.14 6.06
N LYS A 15 -9.84 -6.45 6.05
CA LYS A 15 -9.58 -7.39 4.93
C LYS A 15 -10.06 -6.92 3.53
N ASN A 16 -11.03 -6.00 3.49
CA ASN A 16 -11.63 -5.50 2.26
C ASN A 16 -11.07 -4.14 1.81
N PHE A 17 -10.12 -3.54 2.53
CA PHE A 17 -9.65 -2.19 2.21
C PHE A 17 -9.08 -2.09 0.79
N LYS A 18 -8.29 -3.08 0.38
CA LYS A 18 -7.74 -3.16 -0.97
C LYS A 18 -8.85 -3.21 -2.01
N ASP A 19 -9.82 -4.11 -1.85
CA ASP A 19 -10.95 -4.24 -2.79
C ASP A 19 -11.78 -2.96 -2.83
N HIS A 20 -12.03 -2.35 -1.66
CA HIS A 20 -12.74 -1.09 -1.53
C HIS A 20 -12.02 0.05 -2.27
N PHE A 21 -10.72 0.22 -2.04
CA PHE A 21 -9.92 1.24 -2.71
C PHE A 21 -9.90 1.04 -4.23
N LEU A 22 -9.69 -0.20 -4.69
CA LEU A 22 -9.70 -0.54 -6.11
C LEU A 22 -11.07 -0.28 -6.76
N ARG A 23 -12.17 -0.60 -6.08
CA ARG A 23 -13.54 -0.30 -6.55
C ARG A 23 -13.81 1.20 -6.63
N HIS A 24 -13.25 1.98 -5.70
CA HIS A 24 -13.41 3.43 -5.67
C HIS A 24 -12.38 4.19 -6.50
N LYS A 25 -11.53 3.52 -7.28
CA LYS A 25 -10.63 4.13 -8.27
C LYS A 25 -11.34 5.14 -9.16
N LYS A 26 -12.55 4.82 -9.65
CA LYS A 26 -13.36 5.73 -10.47
C LYS A 26 -13.71 7.05 -9.77
N LEU A 27 -13.87 7.02 -8.44
CA LEU A 27 -14.11 8.23 -7.64
C LEU A 27 -12.86 9.12 -7.60
N LEU A 28 -11.68 8.51 -7.47
CA LEU A 28 -10.40 9.24 -7.49
C LEU A 28 -10.16 9.89 -8.87
N GLU A 29 -10.38 9.15 -9.95
CA GLU A 29 -10.28 9.69 -11.32
C GLU A 29 -11.24 10.85 -11.53
N LYS A 30 -12.49 10.73 -11.05
CA LYS A 30 -13.49 11.80 -11.14
C LYS A 30 -13.09 13.07 -10.39
N ILE A 31 -12.51 12.94 -9.19
CA ILE A 31 -12.17 14.09 -8.34
C ILE A 31 -10.86 14.75 -8.82
N THR A 32 -9.88 13.96 -9.22
CA THR A 32 -8.54 14.46 -9.57
C THR A 32 -8.40 14.86 -11.03
N GLY A 33 -9.27 14.34 -11.92
CA GLY A 33 -9.11 14.50 -13.37
C GLY A 33 -8.01 13.63 -13.98
N GLU A 34 -7.21 12.98 -13.14
CA GLU A 34 -6.13 12.08 -13.53
C GLU A 34 -6.67 10.67 -13.86
N LYS A 35 -6.08 10.03 -14.86
CA LYS A 35 -6.35 8.62 -15.15
C LYS A 35 -5.31 7.76 -14.44
N TYR A 36 -5.77 6.86 -13.58
CA TYR A 36 -4.88 5.88 -12.96
C TYR A 36 -4.94 4.62 -13.83
N SER A 37 -3.81 4.00 -14.17
CA SER A 37 -3.84 2.74 -14.92
C SER A 37 -4.33 1.59 -14.04
N LYS A 38 -4.71 0.46 -14.65
CA LYS A 38 -5.03 -0.75 -13.85
C LYS A 38 -3.74 -1.15 -13.14
N PHE A 39 -3.79 -1.32 -11.82
CA PHE A 39 -2.65 -1.81 -11.07
C PHE A 39 -2.16 -3.10 -11.73
N LYS A 40 -0.85 -3.19 -11.98
CA LYS A 40 -0.23 -4.43 -12.46
C LYS A 40 -0.31 -5.49 -11.35
N GLU A 41 -0.12 -6.76 -11.72
CA GLU A 41 -0.18 -7.91 -10.82
C GLU A 41 0.71 -7.74 -9.56
N HIS A 42 0.43 -8.55 -8.53
CA HIS A 42 1.14 -8.50 -7.26
C HIS A 42 2.63 -8.81 -7.47
N ASP A 43 3.46 -7.79 -7.39
CA ASP A 43 4.89 -8.00 -7.22
C ASP A 43 5.24 -7.92 -5.74
N GLN A 44 6.09 -8.82 -5.25
CA GLN A 44 6.61 -8.72 -3.90
C GLN A 44 7.80 -7.75 -3.88
N GLY A 45 7.85 -6.88 -2.88
CA GLY A 45 8.93 -5.92 -2.75
C GLY A 45 9.20 -5.45 -1.33
N THR A 46 10.34 -4.80 -1.13
CA THR A 46 10.75 -4.22 0.15
C THR A 46 10.71 -2.70 0.08
N LEU A 47 10.12 -2.03 1.07
CA LEU A 47 10.12 -0.56 1.18
C LEU A 47 11.43 0.01 1.76
N ASN A 48 12.23 -0.82 2.42
CA ASN A 48 13.46 -0.45 3.11
C ASN A 48 14.35 -1.70 3.27
N ALA A 49 15.53 -1.53 3.86
CA ALA A 49 16.52 -2.60 4.05
C ALA A 49 16.14 -3.64 5.13
N THR A 50 14.98 -3.55 5.80
CA THR A 50 14.65 -4.43 6.92
C THR A 50 14.14 -5.82 6.48
N ASN A 51 14.36 -6.22 5.22
CA ASN A 51 13.96 -7.50 4.64
C ASN A 51 12.47 -7.87 4.80
N ILE A 52 11.60 -6.89 5.08
CA ILE A 52 10.15 -7.14 5.18
C ILE A 52 9.58 -7.20 3.77
N ARG A 53 8.93 -8.32 3.44
CA ARG A 53 8.25 -8.52 2.16
C ARG A 53 6.85 -7.93 2.23
N TYR A 54 6.54 -7.10 1.24
CA TYR A 54 5.23 -6.52 1.03
C TYR A 54 4.68 -6.91 -0.33
N ASN A 55 3.36 -6.97 -0.43
CA ASN A 55 2.67 -6.97 -1.71
C ASN A 55 2.65 -5.52 -2.22
N ILE A 56 3.21 -5.29 -3.40
CA ILE A 56 3.25 -3.99 -4.06
C ILE A 56 2.30 -4.02 -5.25
N TYR A 57 1.43 -3.01 -5.31
CA TYR A 57 0.52 -2.79 -6.42
C TYR A 57 0.88 -1.45 -7.03
N ARG A 58 1.71 -1.47 -8.07
CA ARG A 58 2.13 -0.24 -8.74
C ARG A 58 1.22 0.03 -9.93
N GLY A 59 0.52 1.17 -9.88
CA GLY A 59 -0.22 1.75 -10.99
C GLY A 59 0.47 3.04 -11.47
N GLU A 60 -0.09 3.66 -12.49
CA GLU A 60 0.28 5.02 -12.91
C GLU A 60 -0.26 6.02 -11.88
N GLY A 61 0.60 6.91 -11.37
CA GLY A 61 0.27 7.88 -10.33
C GLY A 61 0.22 7.35 -8.89
N ILE A 62 -0.26 6.12 -8.65
CA ILE A 62 -0.43 5.56 -7.30
C ILE A 62 0.20 4.17 -7.16
N THR A 63 0.92 3.97 -6.06
CA THR A 63 1.39 2.65 -5.61
C THR A 63 0.81 2.33 -4.24
N ILE A 64 0.23 1.14 -4.11
CA ILE A 64 -0.32 0.63 -2.86
C ILE A 64 0.61 -0.44 -2.29
N VAL A 65 0.76 -0.44 -0.97
CA VAL A 65 1.58 -1.43 -0.27
C VAL A 65 0.76 -2.10 0.83
N THR A 66 0.74 -3.43 0.82
CA THR A 66 0.17 -4.24 1.90
C THR A 66 1.18 -5.28 2.37
N LYS A 67 0.98 -5.84 3.55
CA LYS A 67 1.67 -7.06 3.96
C LYS A 67 1.19 -8.27 3.15
N SER A 68 1.85 -9.41 3.35
CA SER A 68 1.51 -10.69 2.71
C SER A 68 0.10 -11.17 3.03
N ASP A 69 -0.42 -10.86 4.22
CA ASP A 69 -1.78 -11.18 4.67
C ASP A 69 -2.85 -10.17 4.20
N GLY A 70 -2.44 -9.12 3.48
CA GLY A 70 -3.33 -8.06 3.01
C GLY A 70 -3.53 -6.90 3.98
N GLU A 71 -2.86 -6.86 5.15
CA GLU A 71 -2.88 -5.70 6.04
C GLU A 71 -2.27 -4.48 5.32
N TRP A 72 -2.98 -3.35 5.30
CA TRP A 72 -2.51 -2.09 4.73
C TRP A 72 -1.24 -1.62 5.41
N VAL A 73 -0.35 -1.06 4.60
CA VAL A 73 0.87 -0.42 5.07
C VAL A 73 0.87 1.04 4.69
N THR A 74 0.80 1.35 3.39
CA THR A 74 0.87 2.73 2.89
C THR A 74 0.37 2.87 1.45
N ILE A 75 0.18 4.13 1.04
CA ILE A 75 0.00 4.58 -0.34
C ILE A 75 1.16 5.53 -0.69
N LEU A 76 1.70 5.39 -1.89
CA LEU A 76 2.80 6.19 -2.41
C LEU A 76 2.43 6.78 -3.77
N GLU A 77 3.07 7.89 -4.12
CA GLU A 77 3.01 8.43 -5.47
C GLU A 77 3.95 7.62 -6.37
N SER A 78 3.40 7.02 -7.44
CA SER A 78 4.17 6.16 -8.34
C SER A 78 5.26 6.94 -9.08
N GLY A 79 6.43 6.33 -9.18
CA GLY A 79 7.59 6.90 -9.84
C GLY A 79 8.22 8.06 -9.09
N LYS A 80 7.86 8.32 -7.83
CA LYS A 80 8.42 9.41 -7.02
C LYS A 80 8.81 8.98 -5.60
N GLY A 81 9.76 9.69 -5.00
CA GLY A 81 10.17 9.49 -3.61
C GLY A 81 10.46 8.02 -3.25
N MET A 82 9.77 7.54 -2.21
CA MET A 82 9.93 6.18 -1.69
C MET A 82 9.55 5.08 -2.68
N ASP A 83 8.69 5.36 -3.66
CA ASP A 83 8.33 4.39 -4.70
C ASP A 83 9.55 3.97 -5.54
N LYS A 84 10.45 4.92 -5.87
CA LYS A 84 11.69 4.63 -6.61
C LYS A 84 12.64 3.70 -5.88
N ASN A 85 12.54 3.64 -4.55
CA ASN A 85 13.42 2.85 -3.70
C ASN A 85 12.87 1.43 -3.45
N ILE A 86 11.68 1.12 -3.94
CA ILE A 86 11.12 -0.24 -3.84
C ILE A 86 12.01 -1.19 -4.63
N LYS A 87 12.53 -2.21 -3.93
CA LYS A 87 13.23 -3.33 -4.55
C LYS A 87 12.25 -4.47 -4.69
N PHE A 88 11.90 -4.80 -5.93
CA PHE A 88 11.12 -5.99 -6.23
C PHE A 88 11.98 -7.23 -6.04
N ILE A 89 11.37 -8.27 -5.48
CA ILE A 89 11.99 -9.56 -5.25
C ILE A 89 11.54 -10.45 -6.40
N GLN A 90 12.49 -10.93 -7.21
CA GLN A 90 12.26 -11.95 -8.23
C GLN A 90 12.13 -13.34 -7.62
#